data_AF-A0A2S2NN66-F1
#
_entry.id   AF-A0A2S2NN66-F1
#
_cell.length_a   1.000
_cell.length_b   1.000
_cell.length_c   1.000
_cell.angle_alpha   90.00
_cell.angle_beta   90.00
_cell.angle_gamma   90.00
#
_symmetry.space_group_name_H-M   'P 1'
#
loop_
_entity.id
_entity.type
_entity.pdbx_description
1 polymer ?
#
loop_
_entity_poly.entity_id
_entity_poly.type
_entity_poly.pdbx_seq_one_letter_code
_entity_poly.pdbx_strand_id
1 'polypeptide(L)'
;IYSMSLRKGTFFAKSHLSLLDICGFVNLWVTSCSFPILQLQLRLANQTIVDWASFCREVVYDAMIVRKVMIGGHGHTVEIDESKFGRRKHHRGHRVEGQWVFGGYERETGNCFMVPVENRTADTLLK
;
A
#
# COMPACT_ATOMS: atom_id res chain seq x y z
N ILE A 1 -21.33 -34.04 -7.02
CA ILE A 1 -20.39 -33.46 -6.03
C ILE A 1 -19.92 -32.13 -6.60
N TYR A 2 -20.33 -31.00 -6.02
CA TYR A 2 -19.81 -29.70 -6.45
C TYR A 2 -18.42 -29.52 -5.81
N SER A 3 -17.39 -29.38 -6.63
CA SER A 3 -16.05 -29.00 -6.14
C SER A 3 -15.85 -27.49 -6.34
N MET A 4 -15.44 -26.79 -5.29
CA MET A 4 -15.13 -25.37 -5.33
C MET A 4 -13.63 -25.18 -5.10
N SER A 5 -12.99 -24.40 -5.97
CA SER A 5 -11.58 -24.07 -5.81
C SER A 5 -11.36 -23.27 -4.52
N LEU A 6 -10.33 -23.62 -3.75
CA LEU A 6 -9.89 -22.87 -2.57
C LEU A 6 -9.56 -21.40 -2.87
N ARG A 7 -9.28 -21.08 -4.13
CA ARG A 7 -8.96 -19.71 -4.56
C ARG A 7 -10.19 -18.85 -4.81
N LYS A 8 -11.37 -19.46 -4.99
CA LYS A 8 -12.58 -18.73 -5.40
C LYS A 8 -13.00 -17.73 -4.32
N GLY A 9 -13.19 -16.47 -4.70
CA GLY A 9 -13.61 -15.40 -3.79
C GLY A 9 -12.51 -14.87 -2.86
N THR A 10 -11.25 -15.18 -3.16
CA THR A 10 -10.09 -14.74 -2.34
C THR A 10 -9.13 -13.89 -3.17
N PHE A 11 -8.12 -13.32 -2.51
CA PHE A 11 -6.99 -12.63 -3.14
C PHE A 11 -6.26 -13.50 -4.19
N PHE A 12 -6.33 -14.83 -4.08
CA PHE A 12 -5.69 -15.78 -5.00
C PHE A 12 -6.55 -16.13 -6.23
N ALA A 13 -7.76 -15.58 -6.33
CA ALA A 13 -8.70 -15.90 -7.39
C ALA A 13 -8.13 -15.54 -8.78
N LYS A 14 -8.44 -16.37 -9.79
CA LYS A 14 -8.03 -16.17 -11.20
C LYS A 14 -6.51 -16.13 -11.47
N SER A 15 -5.67 -16.29 -10.44
CA SER A 15 -4.23 -16.39 -10.62
C SER A 15 -3.80 -17.75 -11.14
N HIS A 16 -2.90 -17.73 -12.12
CA HIS A 16 -2.20 -18.93 -12.62
C HIS A 16 -0.90 -19.22 -11.85
N LEU A 17 -0.45 -18.33 -10.96
CA LEU A 17 0.73 -18.56 -10.13
C LEU A 17 0.45 -19.62 -9.06
N SER A 18 1.49 -20.34 -8.64
CA SER A 18 1.36 -21.24 -7.49
C SER A 18 1.13 -20.40 -6.22
N LEU A 19 0.51 -21.01 -5.19
CA LEU A 19 0.34 -20.30 -3.92
C LEU A 19 1.70 -19.95 -3.30
N LEU A 20 2.71 -20.80 -3.50
CA LEU A 20 4.07 -20.55 -3.03
C LEU A 20 4.69 -19.32 -3.69
N ASP A 21 4.52 -19.17 -5.01
CA ASP A 21 5.03 -18.00 -5.73
C ASP A 21 4.35 -16.72 -5.26
N ILE A 22 3.03 -16.77 -5.00
CA ILE A 22 2.28 -15.61 -4.50
C ILE A 22 2.75 -15.25 -3.09
N CYS A 23 2.86 -16.23 -2.18
CA CYS A 23 3.37 -15.99 -0.84
C CYS A 23 4.81 -15.45 -0.86
N GLY A 24 5.67 -16.02 -1.69
CA GLY A 24 7.04 -15.54 -1.90
C GLY A 24 7.08 -14.11 -2.45
N PHE A 25 6.20 -13.79 -3.42
CA PHE A 25 6.05 -12.44 -3.95
C PHE A 25 5.66 -11.45 -2.86
N VAL A 26 4.59 -11.74 -2.11
CA VAL A 26 4.09 -10.85 -1.05
C VAL A 26 5.17 -10.62 0.01
N ASN A 27 5.87 -11.68 0.42
CA ASN A 27 6.97 -11.57 1.39
C ASN A 27 8.08 -10.62 0.90
N LEU A 28 8.59 -10.86 -0.32
CA LEU A 28 9.65 -10.03 -0.91
C LEU A 28 9.20 -8.58 -1.15
N TRP A 29 7.93 -8.39 -1.52
CA TRP A 29 7.36 -7.07 -1.77
C TRP A 29 7.22 -6.26 -0.47
N VAL A 30 6.74 -6.88 0.61
CA VAL A 30 6.64 -6.24 1.93
C VAL A 30 8.01 -5.90 2.49
N THR A 31 9.03 -6.72 2.25
CA THR A 31 10.42 -6.40 2.61
C THR A 31 11.08 -5.36 1.69
N SER A 32 10.30 -4.69 0.83
CA SER A 32 10.76 -3.62 -0.07
C SER A 32 11.90 -4.05 -1.00
N CYS A 33 11.91 -5.32 -1.44
CA CYS A 33 12.88 -5.79 -2.43
C CYS A 33 12.67 -5.09 -3.78
N SER A 34 13.77 -4.87 -4.51
CA SER A 34 13.71 -4.28 -5.85
C SER A 34 13.12 -5.26 -6.86
N PHE A 35 12.42 -4.74 -7.88
CA PHE A 35 11.79 -5.58 -8.92
C PHE A 35 12.75 -6.55 -9.60
N PRO A 36 14.03 -6.20 -9.90
CA PRO A 36 15.00 -7.16 -10.42
C PRO A 36 15.25 -8.35 -9.48
N ILE A 37 15.26 -8.14 -8.16
CA ILE A 37 15.41 -9.23 -7.18
C ILE A 37 14.17 -10.11 -7.18
N LEU A 38 12.96 -9.52 -7.16
CA LEU A 38 11.71 -10.29 -7.27
C LEU A 38 11.69 -11.14 -8.55
N GLN A 39 12.15 -10.57 -9.67
CA GLN A 39 12.23 -11.25 -10.95
C GLN A 39 13.19 -12.44 -10.91
N LEU A 40 14.38 -12.23 -10.35
CA LEU A 40 15.39 -13.28 -10.25
C LEU A 40 14.96 -14.42 -9.33
N GLN A 41 14.42 -14.09 -8.15
CA GLN A 41 14.06 -15.08 -7.13
C GLN A 41 12.84 -15.92 -7.54
N LEU A 42 11.82 -15.30 -8.13
CA LEU A 42 10.55 -15.97 -8.46
C LEU A 42 10.46 -16.38 -9.93
N ARG A 43 11.43 -15.99 -10.76
CA ARG A 43 11.48 -16.27 -12.21
C ARG A 43 10.20 -15.84 -12.94
N LEU A 44 9.59 -14.73 -12.49
CA LEU A 44 8.37 -14.18 -13.07
C LEU A 44 8.68 -13.22 -14.21
N ALA A 45 7.72 -13.03 -15.13
CA ALA A 45 7.83 -11.98 -16.13
C ALA A 45 7.70 -10.60 -15.48
N ASN A 46 8.35 -9.59 -16.07
CA ASN A 46 8.26 -8.22 -15.56
C ASN A 46 6.81 -7.71 -15.47
N GLN A 47 5.98 -8.02 -16.47
CA GLN A 47 4.56 -7.66 -16.46
C GLN A 47 3.84 -8.26 -15.24
N THR A 48 4.09 -9.53 -14.94
CA THR A 48 3.52 -10.22 -13.78
C THR A 48 3.94 -9.55 -12.48
N ILE A 49 5.20 -9.11 -12.35
CA ILE A 49 5.68 -8.40 -11.15
C ILE A 49 4.96 -7.07 -10.98
N VAL A 50 4.82 -6.31 -12.07
CA VAL A 50 4.12 -5.01 -12.04
C VAL A 50 2.66 -5.18 -11.63
N ASP A 51 1.97 -6.18 -12.20
CA ASP A 51 0.57 -6.47 -11.91
C ASP A 51 0.39 -6.91 -10.46
N TRP A 52 1.21 -7.84 -9.96
CA TRP A 52 1.14 -8.30 -8.58
C TRP A 52 1.51 -7.22 -7.56
N ALA A 53 2.45 -6.35 -7.89
CA ALA A 53 2.74 -5.19 -7.07
C ALA A 53 1.55 -4.22 -7.02
N SER A 54 0.75 -4.12 -8.08
CA SER A 54 -0.50 -3.34 -8.08
C SER A 54 -1.55 -3.96 -7.17
N PHE A 55 -1.75 -5.29 -7.23
CA PHE A 55 -2.66 -5.98 -6.31
C PHE A 55 -2.27 -5.81 -4.84
N CYS A 56 -0.97 -5.86 -4.52
CA CYS A 56 -0.50 -5.59 -3.16
C CYS A 56 -0.81 -4.13 -2.73
N ARG A 57 -0.62 -3.16 -3.63
CA ARG A 57 -0.98 -1.76 -3.37
C ARG A 57 -2.48 -1.56 -3.16
N GLU A 58 -3.33 -2.27 -3.88
CA GLU A 58 -4.80 -2.21 -3.69
C GLU A 58 -5.19 -2.70 -2.28
N VAL A 59 -4.57 -3.78 -1.79
CA VAL A 59 -4.78 -4.27 -0.42
C VAL A 59 -4.34 -3.23 0.61
N VAL A 60 -3.17 -2.61 0.41
CA VAL A 60 -2.68 -1.53 1.29
C VAL A 60 -3.62 -0.32 1.25
N TYR A 61 -4.13 0.05 0.08
CA TYR A 61 -5.10 1.14 -0.08
C TYR A 61 -6.40 0.85 0.67
N ASP A 62 -6.96 -0.36 0.54
CA ASP A 62 -8.17 -0.74 1.27
C ASP A 62 -7.94 -0.68 2.79
N ALA A 63 -6.80 -1.16 3.27
CA ALA A 63 -6.48 -1.14 4.70
C ALA A 63 -6.25 0.27 5.26
N MET A 64 -5.45 1.10 4.60
CA MET A 64 -5.01 2.40 5.15
C MET A 64 -5.95 3.56 4.86
N ILE A 65 -6.77 3.47 3.80
CA ILE A 65 -7.59 4.59 3.32
C ILE A 65 -9.08 4.28 3.44
N VAL A 66 -9.52 3.11 2.96
CA VAL A 66 -10.94 2.74 2.94
C VAL A 66 -11.40 2.28 4.32
N ARG A 67 -10.63 1.39 4.95
CA ARG A 67 -10.97 0.73 6.22
C ARG A 67 -10.07 1.21 7.37
N LYS A 68 -9.66 2.48 7.31
CA LYS A 68 -8.80 3.09 8.34
C LYS A 68 -9.43 2.95 9.72
N VAL A 69 -8.60 2.62 10.70
CA VAL A 69 -9.00 2.45 12.10
C VAL A 69 -8.79 3.77 12.82
N MET A 70 -9.64 4.05 13.82
CA MET A 70 -9.42 5.18 14.73
C MET A 70 -8.18 4.90 15.58
N ILE A 71 -7.27 5.87 15.66
CA ILE A 71 -6.03 5.78 16.44
C ILE A 71 -6.00 6.85 17.53
N GLY A 72 -5.15 6.64 18.53
CA GLY A 72 -5.00 7.50 19.70
C GLY A 72 -5.90 7.09 20.86
N GLY A 73 -5.79 7.85 21.95
CA GLY A 73 -6.47 7.55 23.21
C GLY A 73 -5.51 7.66 24.40
N HIS A 74 -6.02 7.40 25.59
CA HIS A 74 -5.19 7.47 26.80
C HIS A 74 -4.07 6.42 26.73
N GLY A 75 -2.82 6.87 26.85
CA GLY A 75 -1.64 6.00 26.78
C GLY A 75 -1.17 5.65 25.37
N HIS A 76 -1.74 6.27 24.33
CA HIS A 76 -1.34 6.10 22.94
C HIS A 76 -0.67 7.35 22.39
N THR A 77 0.42 7.17 21.67
CA THR A 77 1.18 8.25 21.03
C THR A 77 0.99 8.16 19.53
N VAL A 78 0.32 9.18 18.96
CA VAL A 78 0.12 9.29 17.52
C VAL A 78 1.09 10.30 16.94
N GLU A 79 1.93 9.85 16.01
CA GLU A 79 2.73 10.71 15.14
C GLU A 79 1.88 11.15 13.95
N ILE A 80 1.88 12.44 13.66
CA ILE A 80 1.12 13.05 12.57
C ILE A 80 2.11 13.63 11.56
N ASP A 81 1.89 13.35 10.27
CA ASP A 81 2.72 13.86 9.18
C ASP A 81 1.90 14.25 7.94
N GLU A 82 2.49 15.13 7.13
CA GLU A 82 1.92 15.62 5.87
C GLU A 82 2.92 15.44 4.73
N SER A 83 2.50 14.74 3.69
CA SER A 83 3.34 14.48 2.53
C SER A 83 2.61 14.79 1.22
N LYS A 84 3.29 15.50 0.32
CA LYS A 84 2.78 15.76 -1.05
C LYS A 84 3.29 14.69 -2.02
N PHE A 85 2.37 13.84 -2.48
CA PHE A 85 2.64 12.78 -3.45
C PHE A 85 2.42 13.29 -4.87
N GLY A 86 3.49 13.36 -5.66
CA GLY A 86 3.44 13.95 -6.99
C GLY A 86 4.53 13.45 -7.92
N ARG A 87 4.33 13.64 -9.23
CA ARG A 87 5.42 13.45 -10.19
C ARG A 87 6.27 14.74 -10.24
N ARG A 88 7.57 14.59 -10.45
CA ARG A 88 8.43 15.74 -10.73
C ARG A 88 8.12 16.22 -12.14
N LYS A 89 7.91 17.52 -12.32
CA LYS A 89 7.85 18.10 -13.65
C LYS A 89 9.25 18.01 -14.28
N HIS A 90 9.37 17.35 -15.44
CA HIS A 90 10.64 17.13 -16.14
C HIS A 90 11.75 16.44 -15.31
N HIS A 91 11.41 15.58 -14.34
CA HIS A 91 12.35 14.86 -13.46
C HIS A 91 13.31 15.77 -12.63
N ARG A 92 13.10 17.09 -12.62
CA ARG A 92 13.96 18.09 -11.95
C ARG A 92 13.17 18.86 -10.89
N GLY A 93 13.85 19.28 -9.82
CA GLY A 93 13.28 20.11 -8.76
C GLY A 93 12.34 19.39 -7.78
N HIS A 94 11.69 20.18 -6.92
CA HIS A 94 10.69 19.71 -5.95
C HIS A 94 9.49 19.07 -6.65
N ARG A 95 8.80 18.12 -6.00
CA ARG A 95 7.52 17.58 -6.49
C ARG A 95 6.46 18.69 -6.45
N VAL A 96 6.17 19.32 -7.59
CA VAL A 96 5.30 20.51 -7.65
C VAL A 96 3.83 20.15 -7.88
N GLU A 97 3.53 19.14 -8.72
CA GLU A 97 2.15 18.67 -8.99
C GLU A 97 1.88 17.34 -8.30
N GLY A 98 0.86 17.30 -7.45
CA GLY A 98 0.54 16.11 -6.66
C GLY A 98 -0.57 16.31 -5.63
N GLN A 99 -1.00 15.18 -5.07
CA GLN A 99 -2.00 15.05 -4.02
C GLN A 99 -1.34 15.25 -2.65
N TRP A 100 -1.90 16.11 -1.80
CA TRP A 100 -1.52 16.12 -0.39
C TRP A 100 -2.16 14.94 0.33
N VAL A 101 -1.39 14.32 1.21
CA VAL A 101 -1.88 13.26 2.08
C VAL A 101 -1.48 13.60 3.51
N PHE A 102 -2.48 13.62 4.37
CA PHE A 102 -2.35 13.73 5.81
C PHE A 102 -2.41 12.32 6.39
N GLY A 103 -1.50 11.98 7.30
CA GLY A 103 -1.44 10.64 7.88
C GLY A 103 -1.12 10.67 9.36
N GLY A 104 -1.45 9.56 10.01
CA GLY A 104 -1.11 9.31 11.40
C GLY A 104 -0.59 7.89 11.60
N TYR A 105 0.37 7.72 12.50
CA TYR A 105 0.93 6.44 12.93
C TYR A 105 0.90 6.33 14.45
N GLU A 106 0.28 5.28 14.97
CA GLU A 106 0.22 4.99 16.40
C GLU A 106 1.37 4.06 16.80
N ARG A 107 2.24 4.53 17.68
CA ARG A 107 3.49 3.82 18.03
C ARG A 107 3.24 2.48 18.70
N GLU A 108 2.21 2.40 19.52
CA GLU A 108 1.95 1.25 20.40
C GLU A 108 1.32 0.07 19.65
N THR A 109 0.55 0.34 18.59
CA THR A 109 -0.18 -0.70 17.83
C THR A 109 0.38 -0.91 16.42
N GLY A 110 1.12 0.07 15.89
CA GLY A 110 1.50 0.12 14.48
C GLY A 110 0.34 0.47 13.54
N ASN A 111 -0.84 0.82 14.07
CA ASN A 111 -1.97 1.25 13.26
C ASN A 111 -1.66 2.59 12.61
N CYS A 112 -2.16 2.78 11.39
CA CYS A 112 -2.01 4.03 10.67
C CYS A 112 -3.25 4.37 9.86
N PHE A 113 -3.38 5.65 9.51
CA PHE A 113 -4.35 6.12 8.54
C PHE A 113 -3.68 7.03 7.52
N MET A 114 -4.26 7.10 6.32
CA MET A 114 -3.89 8.08 5.30
C MET A 114 -5.16 8.73 4.76
N VAL A 115 -5.19 10.06 4.69
CA VAL A 115 -6.31 10.85 4.18
C VAL A 115 -5.80 11.78 3.08
N PRO A 116 -6.27 11.62 1.82
CA PRO A 116 -6.01 12.61 0.80
C PRO A 116 -6.72 13.92 1.15
N VAL A 117 -5.98 15.03 1.13
CA VAL A 117 -6.48 16.37 1.43
C VAL A 117 -6.12 17.33 0.30
N GLU A 118 -6.91 18.40 0.11
CA GLU A 118 -6.66 19.35 -0.97
C GLU A 118 -5.39 20.19 -0.74
N ASN A 119 -5.14 20.59 0.51
CA ASN A 119 -4.00 21.39 0.93
C ASN A 119 -3.64 21.15 2.41
N ARG A 120 -2.59 21.81 2.90
CA ARG A 120 -2.06 21.67 4.27
C ARG A 120 -2.47 22.77 5.24
N THR A 121 -3.57 23.47 4.98
CA THR A 121 -4.03 24.51 5.91
C THR A 121 -4.59 23.87 7.18
N ALA A 122 -4.45 24.55 8.32
CA ALA A 122 -5.02 24.07 9.58
C ALA A 122 -6.54 23.79 9.45
N ASP A 123 -7.26 24.63 8.72
CA ASP A 123 -8.70 24.44 8.43
C ASP A 123 -9.01 23.16 7.66
N THR A 124 -8.07 22.65 6.86
CA THR A 124 -8.25 21.39 6.12
C THR A 124 -7.95 20.17 7.00
N LEU A 125 -7.01 20.32 7.94
CA LEU A 125 -6.48 19.22 8.76
C LEU A 125 -7.25 19.01 10.07
N LEU A 126 -7.91 20.05 10.58
CA LEU A 126 -8.66 20.04 11.84
C LEU A 126 -10.18 19.88 11.64
N LYS A 127 -10.62 19.61 10.41
CA LYS A 127 -12.01 19.26 10.09
C LYS A 127 -12.27 17.78 10.31
#